data_AF-A0A3S0T142-F1
#
_entry.id   AF-A0A3S0T142-F1
#
_cell.length_a   1.000
_cell.length_b   1.000
_cell.length_c   1.000
_cell.angle_alpha   90.00
_cell.angle_beta   90.00
_cell.angle_gamma   90.00
#
_symmetry.space_group_name_H-M   'P 1'
#
loop_
_entity.id
_entity.type
_entity.pdbx_description
1 polymer ?
#
loop_
_entity_poly.entity_id
_entity_poly.type
_entity_poly.pdbx_seq_one_letter_code
_entity_poly.pdbx_strand_id
1 'polypeptide(L)'
;MASYSRDDAIRELAPVLGKAPAGAVSGQWTATTMQAGHSSRTGGYRDAEGKYVPEDSSHSLGIIDEVVEKLNAAAQQRFNTMVIGWKKPKFPFGRGEVTLETHFDQTIVPRGPDDPIYEAAAAARRAFWQGYGRPHEGFVVDRQKANTYNQTKWFGPHRRILAIDRPGKLMLATDGLSTPWAGIADPENGVECELYMEFDATTLNTAGIGNWASLLINIGDLVADGHRVARDVEKHGAILLCRLTEDYAPLTRIMLSRDPGRIEGLPFGSVPLILVTPIAEAEIDGQDLSDEWCATAARHALAKRGIRN
;
A
#
# COMPACT_ATOMS: atom_id res chain seq x y z
N MET A 1 -31.63 -23.37 -17.67
CA MET A 1 -31.79 -22.56 -16.44
C MET A 1 -31.69 -21.10 -16.85
N ALA A 2 -32.56 -20.22 -16.36
CA ALA A 2 -32.48 -18.79 -16.67
C ALA A 2 -31.25 -18.17 -16.00
N SER A 3 -30.56 -17.27 -16.71
CA SER A 3 -29.42 -16.53 -16.15
C SER A 3 -29.91 -15.53 -15.11
N TYR A 4 -29.18 -15.37 -14.01
CA TYR A 4 -29.53 -14.44 -12.93
C TYR A 4 -29.56 -12.99 -13.46
N SER A 5 -30.64 -12.26 -13.15
CA SER A 5 -30.90 -10.92 -13.71
C SER A 5 -30.94 -9.82 -12.65
N ARG A 6 -30.92 -8.56 -13.10
CA ARG A 6 -31.11 -7.39 -12.22
C ARG A 6 -32.46 -7.43 -11.47
N ASP A 7 -33.50 -7.97 -12.09
CA ASP A 7 -34.82 -8.12 -11.44
C ASP A 7 -34.80 -9.17 -10.33
N ASP A 8 -34.02 -10.24 -10.50
CA ASP A 8 -33.81 -11.24 -9.45
C ASP A 8 -33.04 -10.64 -8.26
N ALA A 9 -31.99 -9.87 -8.55
CA ALA A 9 -31.25 -9.11 -7.55
C ALA A 9 -32.14 -8.13 -6.76
N ILE A 10 -32.98 -7.35 -7.45
CA ILE A 10 -33.94 -6.45 -6.80
C ILE A 10 -34.92 -7.24 -5.90
N ARG A 11 -35.38 -8.41 -6.36
CA ARG A 11 -36.29 -9.28 -5.61
C ARG A 11 -35.65 -9.85 -4.34
N GLU A 12 -34.38 -10.22 -4.40
CA GLU A 12 -33.61 -10.71 -3.24
C GLU A 12 -33.28 -9.58 -2.24
N LEU A 13 -32.95 -8.38 -2.72
CA LEU A 13 -32.63 -7.23 -1.87
C LEU A 13 -33.85 -6.63 -1.15
N ALA A 14 -35.01 -6.57 -1.82
CA ALA A 14 -36.22 -5.93 -1.30
C ALA A 14 -36.65 -6.34 0.13
N PRO A 15 -36.71 -7.63 0.51
CA PRO A 15 -37.10 -8.02 1.87
C PRO A 15 -36.05 -7.65 2.93
N VAL A 16 -34.76 -7.56 2.56
CA VAL A 16 -33.70 -7.20 3.51
C VAL A 16 -33.64 -5.69 3.69
N LEU A 17 -33.63 -4.93 2.60
CA LEU A 17 -33.64 -3.47 2.64
C LEU A 17 -34.95 -2.90 3.20
N GLY A 18 -36.04 -3.66 3.09
CA GLY A 18 -37.33 -3.34 3.71
C GLY A 18 -37.32 -3.37 5.24
N LYS A 19 -36.33 -4.01 5.88
CA LYS A 19 -36.12 -3.99 7.34
C LYS A 19 -35.31 -2.75 7.78
N ALA A 20 -35.57 -1.61 7.13
CA ALA A 20 -34.87 -0.38 7.40
C ALA A 20 -35.05 0.07 8.87
N PRO A 21 -34.02 0.68 9.49
CA PRO A 21 -34.12 1.23 10.83
C PRO A 21 -35.25 2.26 10.97
N ALA A 22 -35.75 2.43 12.20
CA ALA A 22 -36.76 3.43 12.50
C ALA A 22 -36.25 4.84 12.11
N GLY A 23 -37.09 5.62 11.43
CA GLY A 23 -36.74 6.96 10.94
C GLY A 23 -36.15 6.99 9.52
N ALA A 24 -35.70 5.86 8.97
CA ALA A 24 -35.22 5.81 7.59
C ALA A 24 -36.36 6.04 6.58
N VAL A 25 -36.11 6.90 5.59
CA VAL A 25 -37.02 7.15 4.46
C VAL A 25 -36.39 6.80 3.11
N SER A 26 -35.06 6.73 3.05
CA SER A 26 -34.30 6.31 1.88
C SER A 26 -33.02 5.60 2.30
N GLY A 27 -32.33 4.99 1.34
CA GLY A 27 -31.03 4.38 1.52
C GLY A 27 -30.31 4.29 0.20
N GLN A 28 -28.99 4.41 0.25
CA GLN A 28 -28.15 4.23 -0.92
C GLN A 28 -26.89 3.49 -0.53
N TRP A 29 -26.53 2.48 -1.32
CA TRP A 29 -25.28 1.76 -1.18
C TRP A 29 -24.57 1.72 -2.53
N THR A 30 -23.26 1.85 -2.49
CA THR A 30 -22.38 1.58 -3.63
C THR A 30 -21.55 0.36 -3.28
N ALA A 31 -21.60 -0.65 -4.14
CA ALA A 31 -20.76 -1.84 -4.05
C ALA A 31 -19.81 -1.89 -5.25
N THR A 32 -18.55 -2.19 -5.01
CA THR A 32 -17.54 -2.39 -6.06
C THR A 32 -17.13 -3.86 -6.15
N THR A 33 -16.82 -4.35 -7.36
CA THR A 33 -16.51 -5.77 -7.59
C THR A 33 -15.00 -6.07 -7.70
N MET A 34 -14.16 -5.03 -7.83
CA MET A 34 -12.75 -5.17 -8.19
C MET A 34 -11.87 -4.10 -7.54
N GLN A 35 -11.55 -4.26 -6.26
CA GLN A 35 -10.28 -3.78 -5.73
C GLN A 35 -9.62 -4.96 -5.07
N ALA A 36 -8.35 -5.27 -5.36
CA ALA A 36 -7.60 -6.21 -4.53
C ALA A 36 -8.11 -7.68 -4.43
N GLY A 37 -9.14 -8.09 -5.19
CA GLY A 37 -9.84 -9.36 -4.93
C GLY A 37 -10.91 -9.28 -3.83
N HIS A 38 -11.26 -8.08 -3.37
CA HIS A 38 -12.28 -7.81 -2.37
C HIS A 38 -13.38 -6.89 -2.93
N SER A 39 -14.64 -7.20 -2.64
CA SER A 39 -15.74 -6.25 -2.82
C SER A 39 -15.74 -5.25 -1.68
N SER A 40 -15.96 -3.97 -1.98
CA SER A 40 -16.18 -2.94 -0.96
C SER A 40 -17.61 -2.41 -1.06
N ARG A 41 -18.25 -2.20 0.09
CA ARG A 41 -19.59 -1.60 0.19
C ARG A 41 -19.52 -0.35 1.05
N THR A 42 -20.04 0.75 0.53
CA THR A 42 -20.23 2.00 1.30
C THR A 42 -21.67 2.47 1.16
N GLY A 43 -22.13 3.27 2.13
CA GLY A 43 -23.48 3.82 2.16
C GLY A 43 -24.26 3.44 3.41
N GLY A 44 -25.56 3.69 3.37
CA GLY A 44 -26.45 3.47 4.51
C GLY A 44 -27.82 4.12 4.32
N TYR A 45 -28.69 3.91 5.30
CA TYR A 45 -30.01 4.54 5.36
C TYR A 45 -29.93 6.02 5.71
N ARG A 46 -30.90 6.79 5.25
CA ARG A 46 -31.04 8.22 5.51
C ARG A 46 -32.44 8.60 5.98
N ASP A 47 -32.52 9.56 6.90
CA ASP A 47 -33.76 10.19 7.36
C ASP A 47 -34.29 11.23 6.34
N ALA A 48 -35.38 11.91 6.69
CA ALA A 48 -36.03 12.90 5.82
C ALA A 48 -35.15 14.14 5.59
N GLU A 49 -34.25 14.43 6.52
CA GLU A 49 -33.27 15.50 6.49
C GLU A 49 -31.99 15.09 5.73
N GLY A 50 -31.90 13.84 5.29
CA GLY A 50 -30.76 13.30 4.53
C GLY A 50 -29.59 12.85 5.39
N LYS A 51 -29.72 12.79 6.72
CA LYS A 51 -28.67 12.33 7.64
C LYS A 51 -28.65 10.81 7.74
N TYR A 52 -27.47 10.24 7.96
CA TYR A 52 -27.32 8.80 8.14
C TYR A 52 -28.03 8.33 9.41
N VAL A 53 -28.85 7.30 9.25
CA VAL A 53 -29.50 6.61 10.37
C VAL A 53 -28.57 5.49 10.83
N PRO A 54 -28.27 5.38 12.14
CA PRO A 54 -27.49 4.27 12.66
C PRO A 54 -28.10 2.93 12.26
N GLU A 55 -27.31 2.07 11.62
CA GLU A 55 -27.72 0.70 11.33
C GLU A 55 -27.74 -0.11 12.64
N ASP A 56 -28.83 -0.82 12.89
CA ASP A 56 -28.85 -1.79 13.97
C ASP A 56 -28.06 -3.04 13.54
N SER A 57 -27.03 -3.39 14.29
CA SER A 57 -26.09 -4.50 14.01
C SER A 57 -26.75 -5.88 13.86
N SER A 58 -28.03 -5.99 14.22
CA SER A 58 -28.84 -7.21 14.15
C SER A 58 -29.17 -7.67 12.72
N HIS A 59 -29.02 -6.80 11.71
CA HIS A 59 -29.36 -7.10 10.31
C HIS A 59 -28.20 -6.82 9.36
N SER A 60 -27.29 -7.79 9.22
CA SER A 60 -26.17 -7.70 8.29
C SER A 60 -26.66 -7.57 6.84
N LEU A 61 -26.17 -6.55 6.14
CA LEU A 61 -26.40 -6.34 4.71
C LEU A 61 -25.49 -7.18 3.80
N GLY A 62 -24.92 -8.29 4.29
CA GLY A 62 -24.06 -9.20 3.52
C GLY A 62 -24.72 -9.76 2.24
N ILE A 63 -26.06 -9.74 2.17
CA ILE A 63 -26.80 -10.07 0.95
C ILE A 63 -26.41 -9.19 -0.25
N ILE A 64 -25.95 -7.96 -0.02
CA ILE A 64 -25.47 -7.08 -1.10
C ILE A 64 -24.26 -7.70 -1.79
N ASP A 65 -23.33 -8.26 -1.02
CA ASP A 65 -22.12 -8.90 -1.55
C ASP A 65 -22.50 -10.17 -2.35
N GLU A 66 -23.40 -10.99 -1.82
CA GLU A 66 -23.92 -12.18 -2.54
C GLU A 66 -24.60 -11.82 -3.86
N VAL A 67 -25.41 -10.75 -3.87
CA VAL A 67 -26.10 -10.27 -5.08
C VAL A 67 -25.11 -9.73 -6.10
N VAL A 68 -24.07 -9.03 -5.66
CA VAL A 68 -22.96 -8.58 -6.53
C VAL A 68 -22.29 -9.78 -7.20
N GLU A 69 -21.93 -10.81 -6.43
CA GLU A 69 -21.27 -12.02 -6.96
C GLU A 69 -22.14 -12.74 -7.99
N LYS A 70 -23.43 -12.98 -7.67
CA LYS A 70 -24.37 -13.63 -8.58
C LYS A 70 -24.58 -12.82 -9.87
N LEU A 71 -24.74 -11.50 -9.76
CA LEU A 71 -24.87 -10.62 -10.92
C LEU A 71 -23.60 -10.63 -11.77
N ASN A 72 -22.42 -10.53 -11.15
CA ASN A 72 -21.14 -10.55 -11.86
C ASN A 72 -20.92 -11.88 -12.61
N ALA A 73 -21.27 -13.01 -11.99
CA ALA A 73 -21.17 -14.33 -12.62
C ALA A 73 -22.12 -14.51 -13.81
N ALA A 74 -23.26 -13.83 -13.82
CA ALA A 74 -24.29 -13.92 -14.85
C ALA A 74 -24.23 -12.79 -15.91
N ALA A 75 -23.36 -11.79 -15.72
CA ALA A 75 -23.36 -10.58 -16.53
C ALA A 75 -22.80 -10.82 -17.93
N GLN A 76 -23.54 -10.39 -18.95
CA GLN A 76 -23.07 -10.37 -20.34
C GLN A 76 -22.13 -9.19 -20.64
N GLN A 77 -22.25 -8.10 -19.87
CA GLN A 77 -21.39 -6.93 -19.94
C GLN A 77 -20.68 -6.75 -18.60
N ARG A 78 -19.38 -6.44 -18.63
CA ARG A 78 -18.61 -6.20 -17.41
C ARG A 78 -19.13 -4.96 -16.68
N PHE A 79 -19.25 -5.04 -15.37
CA PHE A 79 -19.47 -3.91 -14.48
C PHE A 79 -18.52 -4.05 -13.28
N ASN A 80 -18.13 -2.93 -12.69
CA ASN A 80 -17.31 -2.90 -11.48
C ASN A 80 -17.91 -2.04 -10.37
N THR A 81 -19.03 -1.37 -10.65
CA THR A 81 -19.82 -0.63 -9.66
C THR A 81 -21.28 -1.00 -9.76
N MET A 82 -21.91 -1.19 -8.60
CA MET A 82 -23.35 -1.39 -8.44
C MET A 82 -23.90 -0.37 -7.45
N VAL A 83 -24.88 0.42 -7.88
CA VAL A 83 -25.58 1.40 -7.04
C VAL A 83 -26.95 0.85 -6.71
N ILE A 84 -27.23 0.73 -5.42
CA ILE A 84 -28.48 0.22 -4.88
C ILE A 84 -29.19 1.37 -4.20
N GLY A 85 -30.39 1.69 -4.65
CA GLY A 85 -31.26 2.66 -4.00
C GLY A 85 -32.43 1.96 -3.33
N TRP A 86 -32.78 2.40 -2.13
CA TRP A 86 -34.02 2.02 -1.45
C TRP A 86 -34.83 3.28 -1.09
N LYS A 87 -36.14 3.22 -1.28
CA LYS A 87 -37.07 4.27 -0.83
C LYS A 87 -38.22 3.65 -0.05
N LYS A 88 -38.57 4.28 1.07
CA LYS A 88 -39.71 3.89 1.89
C LYS A 88 -41.01 3.95 1.07
N PRO A 89 -41.94 3.00 1.25
CA PRO A 89 -43.25 3.05 0.60
C PRO A 89 -44.00 4.34 0.97
N LYS A 90 -44.72 4.90 -0.01
CA LYS A 90 -45.59 6.08 0.20
C LYS A 90 -46.85 5.75 1.01
N PHE A 91 -47.25 4.50 1.06
CA PHE A 91 -48.47 4.04 1.73
C PHE A 91 -48.18 3.04 2.84
N PRO A 92 -48.94 3.05 3.95
CA PRO A 92 -48.84 2.01 4.98
C PRO A 92 -49.11 0.63 4.35
N PHE A 93 -48.32 -0.36 4.74
CA PHE A 93 -48.31 -1.74 4.18
C PHE A 93 -47.76 -1.90 2.75
N GLY A 94 -47.26 -0.83 2.11
CA GLY A 94 -46.55 -0.93 0.84
C GLY A 94 -45.16 -1.57 1.00
N ARG A 95 -44.59 -2.08 -0.10
CA ARG A 95 -43.17 -2.47 -0.16
C ARG A 95 -42.31 -1.28 -0.55
N GLY A 96 -41.13 -1.18 0.04
CA GLY A 96 -40.14 -0.20 -0.38
C GLY A 96 -39.73 -0.42 -1.84
N GLU A 97 -39.44 0.67 -2.53
CA GLU A 97 -38.94 0.64 -3.90
C GLU A 97 -37.43 0.40 -3.84
N VAL A 98 -36.96 -0.66 -4.51
CA VAL A 98 -35.53 -0.93 -4.69
C VAL A 98 -35.17 -0.69 -6.14
N THR A 99 -34.09 0.06 -6.34
CA THR A 99 -33.49 0.35 -7.64
C THR A 99 -32.08 -0.20 -7.65
N LEU A 100 -31.64 -0.69 -8.81
CA LEU A 100 -30.31 -1.26 -8.98
C LEU A 100 -29.77 -0.85 -10.34
N GLU A 101 -28.63 -0.17 -10.33
CA GLU A 101 -27.89 0.23 -11.51
C GLU A 101 -26.49 -0.37 -11.47
N THR A 102 -26.03 -0.88 -12.60
CA THR A 102 -24.67 -1.39 -12.79
C THR A 102 -23.97 -0.55 -13.84
N HIS A 103 -22.74 -0.12 -13.56
CA HIS A 103 -21.92 0.57 -14.54
C HIS A 103 -20.46 0.11 -14.47
N PHE A 104 -19.74 0.39 -15.55
CA PHE A 104 -18.31 0.17 -15.62
C PHE A 104 -17.60 1.51 -15.47
N ASP A 105 -17.02 1.74 -14.30
CA ASP A 105 -16.21 2.91 -14.00
C ASP A 105 -14.74 2.58 -14.27
N GLN A 106 -14.18 3.17 -15.33
CA GLN A 106 -12.77 2.96 -15.70
C GLN A 106 -11.80 3.45 -14.62
N THR A 107 -12.19 4.41 -13.78
CA THR A 107 -11.31 5.03 -12.79
C THR A 107 -10.99 4.12 -11.62
N ILE A 108 -11.82 3.11 -11.37
CA ILE A 108 -11.61 2.12 -10.30
C ILE A 108 -11.12 0.78 -10.83
N VAL A 109 -10.82 0.67 -12.14
CA VAL A 109 -10.26 -0.56 -12.70
C VAL A 109 -8.84 -0.72 -12.16
N PRO A 110 -8.56 -1.84 -11.47
CA PRO A 110 -7.21 -2.13 -11.03
C PRO A 110 -6.22 -2.15 -12.18
N ARG A 111 -5.03 -1.60 -11.93
CA ARG A 111 -3.94 -1.61 -12.91
C ARG A 111 -3.54 -3.04 -13.23
N GLY A 112 -3.49 -3.34 -14.53
CA GLY A 112 -3.00 -4.60 -15.06
C GLY A 112 -1.46 -4.62 -15.11
N PRO A 113 -0.84 -5.80 -15.26
CA PRO A 113 0.62 -5.96 -15.26
C PRO A 113 1.35 -5.20 -16.37
N ASP A 114 0.67 -4.89 -17.46
CA ASP A 114 1.21 -4.20 -18.64
C ASP A 114 0.93 -2.69 -18.64
N ASP A 115 0.48 -2.14 -17.50
CA ASP A 115 0.21 -0.70 -17.39
C ASP A 115 1.52 0.09 -17.63
N PRO A 116 1.54 1.03 -18.59
CA PRO A 116 2.73 1.81 -18.92
C PRO A 116 3.27 2.63 -17.74
N ILE A 117 2.45 2.83 -16.71
CA ILE A 117 2.85 3.51 -15.49
C ILE A 117 4.03 2.83 -14.77
N TYR A 118 4.18 1.51 -14.91
CA TYR A 118 5.27 0.78 -14.28
C TYR A 118 6.61 1.14 -14.90
N GLU A 119 6.69 1.23 -16.24
CA GLU A 119 7.91 1.68 -16.91
C GLU A 119 8.16 3.17 -16.63
N ALA A 120 7.11 4.01 -16.55
CA ALA A 120 7.27 5.41 -16.16
C ALA A 120 7.89 5.55 -14.75
N ALA A 121 7.39 4.77 -13.78
CA ALA A 121 7.95 4.74 -12.42
C ALA A 121 9.40 4.21 -12.40
N ALA A 122 9.68 3.13 -13.13
CA ALA A 122 11.02 2.56 -13.25
C ALA A 122 12.00 3.54 -13.91
N ALA A 123 11.57 4.27 -14.94
CA ALA A 123 12.38 5.28 -15.62
C ALA A 123 12.71 6.46 -14.69
N ALA A 124 11.74 6.95 -13.91
CA ALA A 124 11.95 8.02 -12.94
C ALA A 124 12.99 7.62 -11.87
N ARG A 125 12.86 6.43 -11.27
CA ARG A 125 13.85 5.90 -10.32
C ARG A 125 15.22 5.73 -10.95
N ARG A 126 15.28 5.17 -12.16
CA ARG A 126 16.54 4.98 -12.91
C ARG A 126 17.25 6.31 -13.12
N ALA A 127 16.53 7.34 -13.57
CA ALA A 127 17.09 8.67 -13.78
C ALA A 127 17.59 9.29 -12.47
N PHE A 128 16.83 9.14 -11.39
CA PHE A 128 17.22 9.59 -10.06
C PHE A 128 18.52 8.94 -9.59
N TRP A 129 18.60 7.61 -9.60
CA TRP A 129 19.78 6.87 -9.15
C TRP A 129 21.02 7.14 -10.01
N GLN A 130 20.85 7.28 -11.33
CA GLN A 130 21.93 7.70 -12.24
C GLN A 130 22.41 9.13 -11.97
N GLY A 131 21.55 10.00 -11.44
CA GLY A 131 21.93 11.34 -10.98
C GLY A 131 22.80 11.33 -9.73
N TYR A 132 22.67 10.30 -8.88
CA TYR A 132 23.46 10.15 -7.65
C TYR A 132 24.85 9.57 -7.88
N GLY A 133 25.01 8.69 -8.87
CA GLY A 133 26.28 8.04 -9.18
C GLY A 133 26.20 7.06 -10.35
N ARG A 134 27.28 6.32 -10.59
CA ARG A 134 27.35 5.32 -11.66
C ARG A 134 26.84 3.98 -11.15
N PRO A 135 25.84 3.34 -11.78
CA PRO A 135 25.47 1.98 -11.43
C PRO A 135 26.65 1.03 -11.55
N HIS A 136 26.86 0.19 -10.54
CA HIS A 136 27.94 -0.80 -10.51
C HIS A 136 27.69 -1.86 -11.58
N GLU A 137 28.60 -1.98 -12.54
CA GLU A 137 28.40 -2.88 -13.68
C GLU A 137 28.33 -4.34 -13.23
N GLY A 138 27.35 -5.08 -13.76
CA GLY A 138 27.18 -6.51 -13.47
C GLY A 138 26.66 -6.86 -12.08
N PHE A 139 26.36 -5.88 -11.23
CA PHE A 139 25.77 -6.14 -9.90
C PHE A 139 24.28 -5.80 -9.88
N VAL A 140 23.46 -6.84 -9.80
CA VAL A 140 22.04 -6.73 -9.42
C VAL A 140 21.75 -7.89 -8.48
N VAL A 141 21.35 -7.57 -7.24
CA VAL A 141 20.74 -8.57 -6.36
C VAL A 141 19.24 -8.50 -6.59
N ASP A 142 18.74 -9.52 -7.28
CA ASP A 142 17.32 -9.77 -7.53
C ASP A 142 16.95 -11.09 -6.87
N ARG A 143 15.88 -11.11 -6.09
CA ARG A 143 15.25 -12.36 -5.65
C ARG A 143 14.12 -12.69 -6.60
N GLN A 144 14.42 -13.50 -7.61
CA GLN A 144 13.40 -13.94 -8.57
C GLN A 144 12.29 -14.78 -7.91
N LYS A 145 11.09 -14.58 -8.48
CA LYS A 145 9.73 -14.91 -8.02
C LYS A 145 9.24 -14.06 -6.84
N ALA A 146 8.90 -12.81 -7.12
CA ALA A 146 7.82 -12.18 -6.35
C ALA A 146 6.45 -12.63 -6.89
N ASN A 147 5.41 -12.44 -6.06
CA ASN A 147 4.04 -12.77 -6.43
C ASN A 147 3.70 -12.02 -7.73
N THR A 148 3.15 -12.73 -8.71
CA THR A 148 2.73 -12.10 -9.94
C THR A 148 1.40 -11.35 -9.72
N TYR A 149 0.59 -11.74 -8.72
CA TYR A 149 -0.79 -11.24 -8.51
C TYR A 149 -1.37 -11.41 -7.08
N ASN A 150 -0.64 -11.14 -5.99
CA ASN A 150 -1.18 -11.24 -4.62
C ASN A 150 -0.47 -10.32 -3.61
N GLN A 151 -0.93 -9.07 -3.56
CA GLN A 151 -0.88 -8.09 -2.47
C GLN A 151 -0.08 -8.41 -1.19
N THR A 152 1.25 -8.47 -1.28
CA THR A 152 2.21 -7.96 -0.26
C THR A 152 3.67 -8.30 -0.66
N LYS A 153 4.57 -7.43 -0.15
CA LYS A 153 6.05 -7.37 -0.14
C LYS A 153 6.83 -6.55 -1.19
N TRP A 154 6.40 -6.41 -2.44
CA TRP A 154 6.88 -5.46 -3.49
C TRP A 154 6.63 -6.04 -4.89
N PHE A 155 6.44 -5.17 -5.89
CA PHE A 155 6.20 -5.58 -7.27
C PHE A 155 7.42 -6.30 -7.86
N GLY A 156 7.21 -7.57 -8.26
CA GLY A 156 8.30 -8.52 -8.56
C GLY A 156 9.30 -8.18 -9.66
N PRO A 157 8.94 -7.48 -10.75
CA PRO A 157 9.90 -7.02 -11.75
C PRO A 157 10.93 -6.02 -11.20
N HIS A 158 10.65 -5.42 -10.04
CA HIS A 158 11.45 -4.38 -9.41
C HIS A 158 11.79 -4.75 -7.95
N ARG A 159 11.85 -6.05 -7.66
CA ARG A 159 12.34 -6.59 -6.40
C ARG A 159 13.88 -6.65 -6.41
N ARG A 160 14.54 -5.49 -6.41
CA ARG A 160 16.01 -5.45 -6.54
C ARG A 160 16.70 -4.37 -5.73
N ILE A 161 17.99 -4.62 -5.51
CA ILE A 161 18.95 -3.65 -5.00
C ILE A 161 19.91 -3.25 -6.09
N LEU A 162 20.07 -1.95 -6.26
CA LEU A 162 21.10 -1.35 -7.09
C LEU A 162 22.33 -1.05 -6.24
N ALA A 163 23.51 -1.33 -6.77
CA ALA A 163 24.75 -0.76 -6.26
C ALA A 163 25.13 0.45 -7.12
N ILE A 164 25.44 1.57 -6.47
CA ILE A 164 25.73 2.85 -7.12
C ILE A 164 27.07 3.36 -6.59
N ASP A 165 28.06 3.44 -7.48
CA ASP A 165 29.39 3.94 -7.19
C ASP A 165 29.39 5.48 -7.19
N ARG A 166 29.97 6.05 -6.15
CA ARG A 166 30.21 7.50 -5.98
C ARG A 166 31.67 7.74 -5.58
N PRO A 167 32.22 8.96 -5.77
CA PRO A 167 33.57 9.25 -5.31
C PRO A 167 33.76 8.94 -3.82
N GLY A 168 34.56 7.90 -3.52
CA GLY A 168 34.85 7.44 -2.15
C GLY A 168 33.73 6.66 -1.45
N LYS A 169 32.57 6.47 -2.08
CA LYS A 169 31.39 5.85 -1.46
C LYS A 169 30.76 4.79 -2.35
N LEU A 170 30.13 3.81 -1.72
CA LEU A 170 29.24 2.85 -2.35
C LEU A 170 27.85 3.00 -1.73
N MET A 171 26.83 3.16 -2.55
CA MET A 171 25.45 3.19 -2.13
C MET A 171 24.74 1.91 -2.57
N LEU A 172 23.96 1.31 -1.67
CA LEU A 172 23.01 0.26 -1.99
C LEU A 172 21.60 0.84 -1.87
N ALA A 173 20.79 0.75 -2.92
CA ALA A 173 19.48 1.36 -2.96
C ALA A 173 18.41 0.38 -3.40
N THR A 174 17.22 0.45 -2.81
CA THR A 174 16.05 -0.24 -3.34
C THR A 174 15.62 0.41 -4.64
N ASP A 175 15.13 -0.40 -5.57
CA ASP A 175 14.54 0.09 -6.81
C ASP A 175 13.26 -0.67 -7.08
N GLY A 176 12.18 -0.24 -6.42
CA GLY A 176 10.84 -0.78 -6.68
C GLY A 176 9.82 -0.63 -5.57
N LEU A 177 10.20 -0.19 -4.37
CA LEU A 177 9.25 0.02 -3.26
C LEU A 177 8.18 1.04 -3.63
N SER A 178 8.55 2.07 -4.38
CA SER A 178 7.64 3.11 -4.89
C SER A 178 6.87 2.72 -6.15
N THR A 179 6.97 1.47 -6.61
CA THR A 179 6.19 1.03 -7.78
C THR A 179 4.70 1.02 -7.44
N PRO A 180 3.84 1.69 -8.23
CA PRO A 180 2.40 1.65 -8.01
C PRO A 180 1.87 0.21 -7.87
N TRP A 181 0.89 0.01 -6.99
CA TRP A 181 0.36 -1.33 -6.76
C TRP A 181 -0.44 -1.82 -7.98
N ALA A 182 -0.15 -3.06 -8.41
CA ALA A 182 -1.07 -3.81 -9.24
C ALA A 182 -2.32 -4.17 -8.42
N GLY A 183 -3.49 -4.20 -9.04
CA GLY A 183 -4.70 -4.56 -8.30
C GLY A 183 -5.36 -3.42 -7.49
N ILE A 184 -4.76 -2.23 -7.45
CA ILE A 184 -5.30 -1.02 -6.81
C ILE A 184 -5.45 0.08 -7.85
N ALA A 185 -6.60 0.74 -7.86
CA ALA A 185 -6.90 1.81 -8.80
C ALA A 185 -6.48 3.20 -8.27
N ASP A 186 -6.36 3.34 -6.96
CA ASP A 186 -5.98 4.61 -6.33
C ASP A 186 -4.64 5.12 -6.87
N PRO A 187 -4.51 6.44 -7.09
CA PRO A 187 -3.30 7.07 -7.62
C PRO A 187 -2.23 7.17 -6.53
N GLU A 188 -1.57 6.04 -6.23
CA GLU A 188 -0.57 5.94 -5.18
C GLU A 188 0.72 5.23 -5.66
N ASN A 189 1.86 5.69 -5.12
CA ASN A 189 3.18 5.13 -5.43
C ASN A 189 3.56 4.05 -4.40
N GLY A 190 3.04 2.83 -4.55
CA GLY A 190 3.55 1.67 -3.82
C GLY A 190 3.64 1.88 -2.29
N VAL A 191 4.81 1.61 -1.73
CA VAL A 191 5.14 1.79 -0.30
C VAL A 191 5.49 3.25 0.04
N GLU A 192 5.45 4.15 -0.94
CA GLU A 192 5.64 5.59 -0.80
C GLU A 192 7.04 6.02 -0.28
N CYS A 193 8.07 5.21 -0.53
CA CYS A 193 9.48 5.58 -0.30
C CYS A 193 10.43 4.73 -1.14
N GLU A 194 11.72 5.10 -1.11
CA GLU A 194 12.82 4.17 -1.38
C GLU A 194 13.83 4.21 -0.22
N LEU A 195 14.52 3.10 -0.01
CA LEU A 195 15.51 2.92 1.04
C LEU A 195 16.91 2.88 0.44
N TYR A 196 17.91 3.38 1.18
CA TYR A 196 19.30 3.19 0.79
C TYR A 196 20.23 3.03 1.98
N MET A 197 21.39 2.40 1.76
CA MET A 197 22.53 2.33 2.67
C MET A 197 23.73 2.99 2.00
N GLU A 198 24.60 3.62 2.79
CA GLU A 198 25.86 4.18 2.31
C GLU A 198 27.05 3.56 3.04
N PHE A 199 28.09 3.21 2.28
CA PHE A 199 29.34 2.64 2.76
C PHE A 199 30.52 3.42 2.16
N ASP A 200 31.67 3.39 2.81
CA ASP A 200 32.92 3.78 2.15
C ASP A 200 33.29 2.74 1.08
N ALA A 201 33.74 3.20 -0.08
CA ALA A 201 33.95 2.34 -1.26
C ALA A 201 34.98 1.21 -1.03
N THR A 202 35.87 1.35 -0.05
CA THR A 202 36.90 0.37 0.29
C THR A 202 36.48 -0.64 1.36
N THR A 203 35.33 -0.42 2.00
CA THR A 203 34.92 -1.20 3.19
C THR A 203 34.36 -2.57 2.83
N LEU A 204 33.76 -2.73 1.65
CA LEU A 204 33.08 -3.95 1.24
C LEU A 204 33.78 -4.60 0.05
N ASN A 205 34.02 -5.91 0.16
CA ASN A 205 34.31 -6.76 -1.01
C ASN A 205 32.99 -7.24 -1.65
N THR A 206 33.05 -7.90 -2.81
CA THR A 206 31.86 -8.38 -3.54
C THR A 206 30.90 -9.21 -2.69
N ALA A 207 31.41 -10.09 -1.82
CA ALA A 207 30.58 -10.89 -0.93
C ALA A 207 29.87 -10.02 0.12
N GLY A 208 30.58 -9.04 0.69
CA GLY A 208 30.01 -8.05 1.62
C GLY A 208 28.90 -7.22 0.97
N ILE A 209 29.10 -6.75 -0.26
CA ILE A 209 28.07 -6.03 -1.04
C ILE A 209 26.82 -6.91 -1.20
N GLY A 210 26.98 -8.19 -1.57
CA GLY A 210 25.88 -9.13 -1.70
C GLY A 210 25.11 -9.39 -0.39
N ASN A 211 25.83 -9.47 0.74
CA ASN A 211 25.23 -9.67 2.06
C ASN A 211 24.40 -8.45 2.49
N TRP A 212 24.95 -7.23 2.38
CA TRP A 212 24.25 -6.01 2.72
C TRP A 212 23.06 -5.73 1.79
N ALA A 213 23.20 -6.02 0.49
CA ALA A 213 22.08 -5.95 -0.44
C ALA A 213 20.96 -6.93 -0.04
N SER A 214 21.31 -8.17 0.31
CA SER A 214 20.33 -9.16 0.78
C SER A 214 19.61 -8.74 2.06
N LEU A 215 20.32 -8.09 2.98
CA LEU A 215 19.71 -7.49 4.16
C LEU A 215 18.76 -6.34 3.78
N LEU A 216 19.18 -5.43 2.89
CA LEU A 216 18.35 -4.30 2.44
C LEU A 216 17.06 -4.79 1.75
N ILE A 217 17.11 -5.90 1.01
CA ILE A 217 15.91 -6.59 0.50
C ILE A 217 14.97 -6.99 1.64
N ASN A 218 15.49 -7.64 2.68
CA ASN A 218 14.65 -8.08 3.79
C ASN A 218 14.04 -6.89 4.56
N ILE A 219 14.79 -5.79 4.67
CA ILE A 219 14.28 -4.54 5.26
C ILE A 219 13.16 -3.95 4.37
N GLY A 220 13.35 -3.94 3.05
CA GLY A 220 12.31 -3.54 2.10
C GLY A 220 11.04 -4.37 2.26
N ASP A 221 11.15 -5.70 2.38
CA ASP A 221 10.01 -6.60 2.63
C ASP A 221 9.26 -6.23 3.93
N LEU A 222 9.99 -5.87 5.01
CA LEU A 222 9.38 -5.45 6.27
C LEU A 222 8.66 -4.10 6.13
N VAL A 223 9.28 -3.14 5.44
CA VAL A 223 8.71 -1.81 5.19
C VAL A 223 7.43 -1.91 4.36
N ALA A 224 7.40 -2.82 3.38
CA ALA A 224 6.25 -3.08 2.52
C ALA A 224 5.06 -3.78 3.23
N ASP A 225 5.29 -4.50 4.32
CA ASP A 225 4.28 -5.29 5.04
C ASP A 225 3.37 -4.47 5.99
N GLY A 226 3.19 -3.17 5.72
CA GLY A 226 2.10 -2.40 6.32
C GLY A 226 2.46 -1.43 7.43
N HIS A 227 3.73 -1.05 7.57
CA HIS A 227 4.16 -0.16 8.66
C HIS A 227 4.04 1.34 8.37
N ARG A 228 3.56 1.77 7.18
CA ARG A 228 3.55 3.20 6.77
C ARG A 228 4.85 3.93 7.17
N VAL A 229 5.97 3.24 7.01
CA VAL A 229 7.27 3.62 7.62
C VAL A 229 7.69 5.02 7.22
N ALA A 230 7.42 5.42 5.97
CA ALA A 230 7.72 6.76 5.49
C ALA A 230 7.06 7.85 6.36
N ARG A 231 5.80 7.67 6.73
CA ARG A 231 5.08 8.61 7.60
C ARG A 231 5.68 8.67 9.00
N ASP A 232 6.04 7.51 9.54
CA ASP A 232 6.56 7.43 10.90
C ASP A 232 8.00 7.99 10.97
N VAL A 233 8.84 7.74 9.96
CA VAL A 233 10.15 8.38 9.80
C VAL A 233 10.00 9.90 9.64
N GLU A 234 9.04 10.39 8.85
CA GLU A 234 8.82 11.84 8.70
C GLU A 234 8.38 12.48 10.04
N LYS A 235 7.45 11.84 10.76
CA LYS A 235 6.95 12.31 12.05
C LYS A 235 8.05 12.35 13.12
N HIS A 236 8.90 11.33 13.17
CA HIS A 236 9.86 11.13 14.25
C HIS A 236 11.30 11.56 13.91
N GLY A 237 11.59 11.80 12.63
CA GLY A 237 12.92 12.10 12.08
C GLY A 237 13.84 10.87 11.97
N ALA A 238 13.80 9.98 12.95
CA ALA A 238 14.47 8.67 12.92
C ALA A 238 13.74 7.67 13.84
N ILE A 239 13.81 6.39 13.48
CA ILE A 239 13.20 5.27 14.22
C ILE A 239 14.13 4.05 14.28
N LEU A 240 13.96 3.19 15.29
CA LEU A 240 14.53 1.84 15.30
C LEU A 240 13.52 0.87 14.69
N LEU A 241 13.89 0.22 13.58
CA LEU A 241 12.98 -0.66 12.85
C LEU A 241 13.03 -2.10 13.38
N CYS A 242 14.22 -2.72 13.35
CA CYS A 242 14.36 -4.14 13.67
C CYS A 242 15.73 -4.47 14.27
N ARG A 243 15.83 -5.66 14.86
CA ARG A 243 17.10 -6.24 15.31
C ARG A 243 17.76 -7.03 14.17
N LEU A 244 19.09 -7.05 14.18
CA LEU A 244 19.92 -7.85 13.29
C LEU A 244 20.31 -9.17 13.97
N THR A 245 20.61 -10.18 13.15
CA THR A 245 21.20 -11.44 13.63
C THR A 245 22.67 -11.25 13.98
N GLU A 246 23.26 -12.22 14.70
CA GLU A 246 24.67 -12.20 15.11
C GLU A 246 25.65 -12.15 13.91
N ASP A 247 25.18 -12.52 12.71
CA ASP A 247 25.96 -12.45 11.46
C ASP A 247 26.44 -11.02 11.12
N TYR A 248 25.79 -10.00 11.68
CA TYR A 248 26.13 -8.59 11.46
C TYR A 248 26.88 -7.95 12.63
N ALA A 249 27.32 -8.74 13.62
CA ALA A 249 28.06 -8.24 14.76
C ALA A 249 29.28 -7.39 14.33
N PRO A 250 29.56 -6.26 15.01
CA PRO A 250 28.94 -5.78 16.25
C PRO A 250 27.63 -4.99 16.07
N LEU A 251 27.10 -4.91 14.84
CA LEU A 251 25.87 -4.18 14.54
C LEU A 251 24.66 -5.06 14.89
N THR A 252 23.75 -4.53 15.71
CA THR A 252 22.66 -5.30 16.31
C THR A 252 21.28 -4.77 15.93
N ARG A 253 21.18 -3.57 15.35
CA ARG A 253 19.89 -2.95 14.97
C ARG A 253 19.96 -2.20 13.66
N ILE A 254 18.79 -2.02 13.07
CA ILE A 254 18.55 -1.10 11.96
C ILE A 254 17.83 0.14 12.47
N MET A 255 18.46 1.29 12.22
CA MET A 255 17.84 2.60 12.31
C MET A 255 17.43 3.06 10.92
N LEU A 256 16.25 3.66 10.82
CA LEU A 256 15.81 4.39 9.64
C LEU A 256 15.77 5.88 9.97
N SER A 257 16.35 6.71 9.10
CA SER A 257 16.33 8.17 9.27
C SER A 257 15.90 8.86 7.98
N ARG A 258 15.27 10.03 8.15
CA ARG A 258 14.84 10.86 7.03
C ARG A 258 16.06 11.32 6.23
N ASP A 259 15.95 11.28 4.91
CA ASP A 259 16.87 11.96 4.01
C ASP A 259 16.14 13.14 3.34
N PRO A 260 16.80 14.29 3.10
CA PRO A 260 16.15 15.43 2.42
C PRO A 260 15.85 15.16 0.94
N GLY A 261 16.50 14.17 0.33
CA GLY A 261 16.30 13.75 -1.05
C GLY A 261 14.93 13.12 -1.27
N ARG A 262 14.38 13.36 -2.47
CA ARG A 262 13.11 12.80 -2.92
C ARG A 262 13.24 12.37 -4.38
N ILE A 263 12.57 11.28 -4.73
CA ILE A 263 12.46 10.85 -6.13
C ILE A 263 11.31 11.61 -6.76
N GLU A 264 11.65 12.61 -7.56
CA GLU A 264 10.70 13.39 -8.35
C GLU A 264 10.33 12.66 -9.65
N GLY A 265 9.23 13.09 -10.29
CA GLY A 265 8.81 12.58 -11.60
C GLY A 265 8.19 11.17 -11.59
N LEU A 266 7.93 10.60 -10.41
CA LEU A 266 7.11 9.41 -10.27
C LEU A 266 5.65 9.69 -10.64
N PRO A 267 4.88 8.68 -11.10
CA PRO A 267 3.55 8.89 -11.67
C PRO A 267 2.53 9.56 -10.75
N PHE A 268 2.63 9.33 -9.43
CA PHE A 268 1.67 9.86 -8.45
C PHE A 268 2.32 10.82 -7.44
N GLY A 269 3.35 11.56 -7.88
CA GLY A 269 4.06 12.53 -7.06
C GLY A 269 5.34 11.98 -6.45
N SER A 270 6.07 12.82 -5.71
CA SER A 270 7.39 12.44 -5.20
C SER A 270 7.34 11.55 -3.98
N VAL A 271 8.30 10.64 -3.85
CA VAL A 271 8.49 9.83 -2.65
C VAL A 271 9.78 10.19 -1.93
N PRO A 272 9.81 10.21 -0.59
CA PRO A 272 11.02 10.45 0.19
C PRO A 272 12.04 9.30 0.04
N LEU A 273 13.30 9.67 0.23
CA LEU A 273 14.36 8.72 0.56
C LEU A 273 14.44 8.49 2.07
N ILE A 274 14.77 7.27 2.45
CA ILE A 274 15.04 6.89 3.84
C ILE A 274 16.42 6.24 3.90
N LEU A 275 17.28 6.79 4.74
CA LEU A 275 18.60 6.23 5.02
C LEU A 275 18.46 5.08 6.01
N VAL A 276 19.00 3.93 5.64
CA VAL A 276 19.09 2.73 6.46
C VAL A 276 20.48 2.66 7.06
N THR A 277 20.54 2.72 8.39
CA THR A 277 21.81 2.75 9.13
C THR A 277 21.85 1.59 10.11
N PRO A 278 22.75 0.61 9.94
CA PRO A 278 23.00 -0.40 10.96
C PRO A 278 23.78 0.24 12.13
N ILE A 279 23.35 -0.05 13.36
CA ILE A 279 23.92 0.49 14.60
C ILE A 279 24.21 -0.64 15.60
N ALA A 280 25.20 -0.43 16.47
CA ALA A 280 25.50 -1.28 17.62
C ALA A 280 24.70 -0.83 18.85
N GLU A 281 24.42 -1.74 19.80
CA GLU A 281 23.72 -1.37 21.06
C GLU A 281 24.43 -0.25 21.82
N ALA A 282 25.77 -0.21 21.80
CA ALA A 282 26.57 0.80 22.49
C ALA A 282 26.24 2.24 22.02
N GLU A 283 25.69 2.41 20.82
CA GLU A 283 25.33 3.73 20.29
C GLU A 283 24.06 4.28 20.95
N ILE A 284 23.18 3.40 21.42
CA ILE A 284 21.94 3.72 22.13
C ILE A 284 21.97 3.34 23.61
N ASP A 285 23.14 3.02 24.15
CA ASP A 285 23.27 2.65 25.56
C ASP A 285 22.80 3.78 26.49
N GLY A 286 22.10 3.38 27.55
CA GLY A 286 21.46 4.28 28.51
C GLY A 286 20.30 5.13 27.94
N GLN A 287 19.85 4.90 26.71
CA GLN A 287 18.68 5.60 26.15
C GLN A 287 17.37 4.92 26.53
N ASP A 288 16.33 5.72 26.67
CA ASP A 288 14.96 5.22 26.82
C ASP A 288 14.47 4.63 25.48
N LEU A 289 13.92 3.42 25.54
CA LEU A 289 13.38 2.68 24.40
C LEU A 289 11.85 2.54 24.46
N SER A 290 11.20 3.23 25.41
CA SER A 290 9.76 3.11 25.65
C SER A 290 8.90 3.96 24.71
N ASP A 291 9.48 4.97 24.05
CA ASP A 291 8.74 5.80 23.11
C ASP A 291 8.40 5.06 21.81
N GLU A 292 7.39 5.55 21.10
CA GLU A 292 6.94 4.97 19.84
C GLU A 292 8.15 4.85 18.89
N TRP A 293 8.35 3.64 18.36
CA TRP A 293 9.47 3.30 17.49
C TRP A 293 10.89 3.50 18.08
N CYS A 294 11.01 3.61 19.41
CA CYS A 294 12.26 3.96 20.10
C CYS A 294 12.93 5.21 19.50
N ALA A 295 12.13 6.18 19.04
CA ALA A 295 12.57 7.28 18.21
C ALA A 295 13.60 8.19 18.90
N THR A 296 13.51 8.34 20.22
CA THR A 296 14.47 9.13 21.01
C THR A 296 15.87 8.51 20.96
N ALA A 297 15.97 7.19 21.16
CA ALA A 297 17.23 6.48 21.02
C ALA A 297 17.78 6.54 19.59
N ALA A 298 16.92 6.41 18.57
CA ALA A 298 17.32 6.54 17.17
C ALA A 298 17.91 7.93 16.87
N ARG A 299 17.22 9.02 17.25
CA ARG A 299 17.74 10.39 17.05
C ARG A 299 19.06 10.63 17.79
N HIS A 300 19.24 10.04 18.97
CA HIS A 300 20.50 10.10 19.70
C HIS A 300 21.65 9.41 18.95
N ALA A 301 21.43 8.20 18.45
CA ALA A 301 22.42 7.48 17.65
C ALA A 301 22.77 8.24 16.37
N LEU A 302 21.76 8.81 15.69
CA LEU A 302 21.94 9.64 14.50
C LEU A 302 22.84 10.87 14.81
N ALA A 303 22.53 11.58 15.90
CA ALA A 303 23.30 12.75 16.33
C ALA A 303 24.76 12.41 16.66
N LYS A 304 25.02 11.28 17.33
CA LYS A 304 26.38 10.78 17.62
C LYS A 304 27.20 10.57 16.34
N ARG A 305 26.57 10.13 15.25
CA ARG A 305 27.23 9.91 13.95
C ARG A 305 27.40 11.20 13.13
N GLY A 306 26.87 12.33 13.59
CA GLY A 306 26.91 13.60 12.85
C GLY A 306 26.10 13.59 11.55
N ILE A 307 25.17 12.65 11.41
CA ILE A 307 24.26 12.57 10.27
C ILE A 307 23.16 13.62 10.49
N ARG A 308 23.04 14.59 9.58
CA ARG A 308 22.05 15.67 9.67
C ARG A 308 20.80 15.31 8.85
N ASN A 309 19.62 15.46 9.48
CA ASN A 309 18.30 15.33 8.86
C ASN A 309 17.76 16.65 8.28
#